data_AF-A0A1F7LII6-F1
#
_entry.id   AF-A0A1F7LII6-F1
#
_cell.length_a   1.000
_cell.length_b   1.000
_cell.length_c   1.000
_cell.angle_alpha   90.00
_cell.angle_beta   90.00
_cell.angle_gamma   90.00
#
_symmetry.space_group_name_H-M   'P 1'
#
loop_
_entity.id
_entity.type
_entity.pdbx_description
1 polymer ?
#
loop_
_entity_poly.entity_id
_entity_poly.type
_entity_poly.pdbx_seq_one_letter_code
_entity_poly.pdbx_strand_id
1 'polypeptide(L)'
;MKQAALRNFHLPLPEDLYRTLRDEAVAAKRPATTLARQAIESWLRERKKAAVREAIAAYAAESAGSSADLDPALEAASLELWRPRRRRTR
;
A
#
# COMPACT_ATOMS: atom_id res chain seq x y z
N MET A 1 -12.70 22.38 5.64
CA MET A 1 -12.24 21.00 5.94
C MET A 1 -13.47 20.15 6.21
N LYS A 2 -13.77 19.14 5.38
CA LYS A 2 -14.92 18.25 5.63
C LYS A 2 -14.61 17.40 6.87
N GLN A 3 -15.31 17.63 7.97
CA GLN A 3 -15.28 16.72 9.12
C GLN A 3 -15.73 15.34 8.62
N ALA A 4 -14.85 14.35 8.72
CA ALA A 4 -15.19 12.98 8.39
C ALA A 4 -16.26 12.50 9.37
N ALA A 5 -17.39 12.01 8.86
CA ALA A 5 -18.45 11.46 9.70
C ALA A 5 -17.90 10.23 10.45
N LEU A 6 -17.79 10.34 11.78
CA LEU A 6 -17.41 9.22 12.64
C LEU A 6 -18.61 8.28 12.76
N ARG A 7 -18.41 7.00 12.45
CA ARG A 7 -19.39 5.94 12.64
C ARG A 7 -18.88 4.98 13.71
N ASN A 8 -19.73 4.63 14.66
CA ASN A 8 -19.37 3.69 15.72
C ASN A 8 -19.40 2.27 15.18
N PHE A 9 -18.32 1.53 15.43
CA PHE A 9 -18.18 0.12 15.07
C PHE A 9 -17.86 -0.65 16.36
N HIS A 10 -18.80 -1.48 16.80
CA HIS A 10 -18.63 -2.29 18.01
C HIS A 10 -17.85 -3.56 17.66
N LEU A 11 -16.61 -3.64 18.15
CA LEU A 11 -15.74 -4.79 17.98
C LEU A 11 -15.36 -5.33 19.36
N PRO A 12 -15.99 -6.42 19.84
CA PRO A 12 -15.53 -7.08 21.06
C PRO A 12 -14.14 -7.67 20.82
N LEU A 13 -13.20 -7.37 21.72
CA LEU A 13 -11.85 -7.90 21.67
C LEU A 13 -11.72 -9.07 22.64
N PRO A 14 -10.99 -10.14 22.28
CA PRO A 14 -10.54 -11.14 23.26
C PRO A 14 -9.75 -10.48 24.38
N GLU A 15 -9.86 -11.01 25.61
CA GLU A 15 -9.24 -10.44 26.82
C GLU A 15 -7.73 -10.19 26.64
N ASP A 16 -7.00 -11.16 26.07
CA ASP A 16 -5.55 -11.05 25.86
C ASP A 16 -5.21 -9.88 24.94
N LEU A 17 -5.94 -9.76 23.82
CA LEU A 17 -5.73 -8.67 22.86
C LEU A 17 -6.10 -7.32 23.46
N TYR A 18 -7.17 -7.26 24.26
CA TYR A 18 -7.56 -6.06 24.98
C TYR A 18 -6.43 -5.59 25.93
N ARG A 19 -5.86 -6.51 26.72
CA ARG A 19 -4.75 -6.21 27.63
C ARG A 19 -3.52 -5.72 26.90
N THR A 20 -3.06 -6.46 25.88
CA THR A 20 -1.89 -6.05 25.10
C THR A 20 -2.07 -4.67 24.47
N LEU A 21 -3.24 -4.39 23.89
CA LEU A 21 -3.53 -3.07 23.31
C LEU A 21 -3.57 -1.98 24.39
N ARG A 22 -4.09 -2.30 25.57
CA ARG A 22 -4.16 -1.36 26.69
C ARG A 22 -2.78 -1.03 27.22
N ASP A 23 -1.90 -2.02 27.37
CA ASP A 23 -0.53 -1.83 27.84
C ASP A 23 0.27 -0.98 26.84
N GLU A 24 0.14 -1.26 25.54
CA GLU A 24 0.76 -0.47 24.48
C GLU A 24 0.25 0.98 24.47
N ALA A 25 -1.05 1.18 24.71
CA ALA A 25 -1.65 2.50 24.84
C ALA A 25 -1.08 3.30 26.02
N VAL A 26 -0.87 2.64 27.16
CA VAL A 26 -0.24 3.23 28.34
C VAL A 26 1.22 3.58 28.05
N ALA A 27 1.99 2.65 27.49
CA ALA A 27 3.40 2.85 27.15
C ALA A 27 3.58 4.01 26.14
N ALA A 28 2.74 4.06 25.11
CA ALA A 28 2.75 5.10 24.10
C ALA A 28 2.13 6.43 24.57
N LYS A 29 1.50 6.47 25.75
CA LYS A 29 0.73 7.61 26.29
C LYS A 29 -0.35 8.11 25.33
N ARG A 30 -1.05 7.18 24.66
CA ARG A 30 -2.07 7.47 23.64
C ARG A 30 -3.35 6.70 23.93
N PRO A 31 -4.53 7.20 23.55
CA PRO A 31 -5.77 6.43 23.72
C PRO A 31 -5.72 5.11 22.94
N ALA A 32 -6.14 4.02 23.59
CA ALA A 32 -6.19 2.68 22.98
C ALA A 32 -7.04 2.64 21.69
N THR A 33 -8.12 3.43 21.64
CA THR A 33 -8.97 3.59 20.46
C THR A 33 -8.23 4.22 19.28
N THR A 34 -7.31 5.16 19.54
CA THR A 34 -6.47 5.78 18.51
C THR A 34 -5.46 4.78 17.96
N LEU A 35 -4.81 3.99 18.83
CA LEU A 35 -3.89 2.94 18.39
C LEU A 35 -4.60 1.86 17.59
N ALA A 36 -5.76 1.39 18.05
CA ALA A 36 -6.57 0.42 17.32
C ALA A 36 -6.95 0.93 15.93
N ARG A 37 -7.42 2.18 15.82
CA ARG A 37 -7.77 2.78 14.54
C ARG A 37 -6.58 2.84 13.59
N GLN A 38 -5.40 3.23 14.09
CA GLN A 38 -4.19 3.28 13.28
C GLN A 38 -3.72 1.88 12.86
N ALA A 39 -3.77 0.89 13.75
CA ALA A 39 -3.42 -0.48 13.42
C ALA A 39 -4.32 -1.03 12.30
N ILE A 40 -5.63 -0.83 12.41
CA ILE A 40 -6.61 -1.24 11.39
C ILE A 40 -6.35 -0.51 10.06
N GLU A 41 -6.13 0.82 10.10
CA GLU A 41 -5.86 1.60 8.90
C GLU A 41 -4.58 1.13 8.18
N SER A 42 -3.49 0.94 8.91
CA SER A 42 -2.23 0.43 8.37
C SER A 42 -2.40 -0.97 7.77
N TRP A 43 -3.09 -1.86 8.48
CA TRP A 43 -3.35 -3.21 8.00
C TRP A 43 -4.18 -3.21 6.70
N LEU A 44 -5.25 -2.40 6.63
CA LEU A 44 -6.07 -2.28 5.40
C LEU A 44 -5.27 -1.72 4.23
N ARG A 45 -4.41 -0.73 4.48
CA ARG A 45 -3.53 -0.16 3.44
C ARG A 45 -2.56 -1.21 2.90
N GLU A 46 -1.92 -1.98 3.77
CA GLU A 46 -1.01 -3.04 3.36
C GLU A 46 -1.74 -4.18 2.65
N ARG A 47 -2.93 -4.57 3.12
CA ARG A 47 -3.77 -5.59 2.44
C ARG A 47 -4.12 -5.19 1.02
N LYS A 48 -4.44 -3.90 0.78
CA LYS A 48 -4.70 -3.37 -0.56
C LYS A 48 -3.44 -3.39 -1.43
N LYS A 49 -2.29 -2.99 -0.90
CA LYS A 49 -1.02 -3.05 -1.64
C LYS A 49 -0.65 -4.49 -2.01
N ALA A 50 -0.83 -5.43 -1.09
CA ALA A 50 -0.59 -6.84 -1.34
C ALA A 50 -1.49 -7.36 -2.47
N ALA A 51 -2.80 -7.06 -2.43
CA ALA A 51 -3.73 -7.46 -3.47
C ALA A 51 -3.35 -6.92 -4.87
N VAL A 52 -2.90 -5.66 -4.94
CA VAL A 52 -2.42 -5.08 -6.20
C VAL A 52 -1.17 -5.80 -6.71
N ARG A 53 -0.21 -6.10 -5.83
CA ARG A 53 1.01 -6.84 -6.20
C ARG A 53 0.70 -8.24 -6.69
N GLU A 54 -0.21 -8.94 -6.02
CA GLU A 54 -0.69 -10.27 -6.42
C GLU A 54 -1.36 -10.21 -7.80
N ALA A 55 -2.21 -9.22 -8.06
CA ALA A 55 -2.84 -9.04 -9.36
C ALA A 55 -1.83 -8.76 -10.48
N ILE A 56 -0.83 -7.90 -10.22
CA ILE A 56 0.25 -7.63 -11.18
C ILE A 56 1.06 -8.89 -11.45
N ALA A 57 1.42 -9.65 -10.42
CA ALA A 57 2.18 -10.89 -10.57
C ALA A 57 1.40 -11.94 -11.37
N ALA A 58 0.10 -12.08 -11.13
CA ALA A 58 -0.77 -12.97 -11.88
C ALA A 58 -0.84 -12.57 -13.37
N TYR A 59 -1.07 -11.29 -13.64
CA TYR A 59 -1.09 -10.77 -15.01
C TYR A 59 0.25 -10.99 -15.73
N ALA A 60 1.37 -10.73 -15.05
CA ALA A 60 2.70 -10.93 -15.62
C ALA A 60 2.96 -12.41 -15.92
N ALA A 61 2.57 -13.31 -15.03
CA ALA A 61 2.71 -14.75 -15.26
C ALA A 61 1.85 -15.24 -16.44
N GLU A 62 0.65 -14.70 -16.61
CA GLU A 62 -0.23 -14.99 -17.75
C GLU A 62 0.33 -14.43 -19.06
N SER A 63 0.91 -13.23 -19.01
CA SER A 63 1.40 -12.52 -20.19
C SER A 63 2.83 -12.89 -20.59
N ALA A 64 3.56 -13.62 -19.73
CA ALA A 64 4.95 -14.00 -19.97
C ALA A 64 5.10 -14.80 -21.27
N GLY A 65 6.09 -14.44 -22.09
CA GLY A 65 6.31 -15.03 -23.41
C GLY A 65 5.31 -14.62 -24.49
N SER A 66 4.30 -13.80 -24.17
CA SER A 66 3.44 -13.17 -25.17
C SER A 66 4.09 -11.92 -25.77
N SER A 67 3.48 -11.35 -26.81
CA SER A 67 3.93 -10.07 -27.39
C SER A 67 3.87 -8.89 -26.41
N ALA A 68 3.14 -9.02 -25.30
CA ALA A 68 3.04 -8.00 -24.27
C ALA A 68 4.16 -8.08 -23.20
N ASP A 69 4.94 -9.17 -23.17
CA ASP A 69 6.04 -9.36 -22.21
C ASP A 69 7.25 -8.48 -22.54
N LEU A 70 7.57 -8.37 -23.84
CA LEU A 70 8.63 -7.54 -24.41
C LEU A 70 8.06 -6.67 -25.53
N ASP A 71 7.16 -5.74 -25.16
CA ASP A 71 6.54 -4.83 -26.12
C ASP A 71 7.62 -3.96 -26.79
N PRO A 72 7.85 -4.10 -28.11
CA PRO A 72 8.93 -3.40 -28.81
C PRO A 72 8.78 -1.87 -28.78
N ALA A 73 7.55 -1.36 -28.70
CA ALA A 73 7.30 0.07 -28.60
C ALA A 73 7.67 0.61 -27.21
N LEU A 74 7.38 -0.15 -26.14
CA LEU A 74 7.81 0.20 -24.79
C LEU A 74 9.33 0.09 -24.60
N GLU A 75 9.97 -0.90 -25.24
CA GLU A 75 11.44 -1.01 -25.26
C GLU A 75 12.08 0.20 -25.95
N ALA A 76 11.58 0.56 -27.14
CA ALA A 76 12.07 1.72 -27.88
C ALA A 76 11.90 3.03 -27.08
N ALA A 77 10.72 3.24 -26.47
CA ALA A 77 10.47 4.41 -25.62
C ALA A 77 11.41 4.46 -24.40
N SER A 78 11.72 3.32 -23.79
CA SER A 78 12.65 3.24 -22.65
C SER A 78 14.06 3.67 -23.04
N LEU A 79 14.53 3.26 -24.23
CA LEU A 79 15.82 3.67 -24.77
C LEU A 79 15.86 5.18 -25.09
N GLU A 80 14.76 5.76 -25.56
CA GLU A 80 14.68 7.21 -25.79
C GLU A 80 14.81 8.01 -24.49
N LEU A 81 14.17 7.56 -23.40
CA LEU A 81 14.27 8.20 -22.08
C LEU A 81 15.68 8.10 -21.49
N TRP A 82 16.37 6.98 -21.70
CA TRP A 82 17.73 6.75 -21.19
C TRP A 82 18.82 7.50 -21.95
N ARG A 83 18.54 8.04 -23.13
CA ARG A 83 19.54 8.84 -23.86
C ARG A 83 19.93 10.06 -23.02
N PRO A 84 21.23 10.33 -22.81
CA PRO A 84 21.67 11.55 -22.15
C PRO A 84 21.04 12.74 -22.87
N ARG A 85 20.33 13.62 -22.14
CA ARG A 85 19.82 14.86 -22.73
C ARG A 85 21.01 15.58 -23.35
N ARG A 86 21.08 15.59 -24.69
CA ARG A 86 22.11 16.33 -25.43
C ARG A 86 22.16 17.72 -24.83
N ARG A 87 23.28 18.07 -24.18
CA ARG A 87 23.51 19.44 -23.73
C ARG A 87 23.40 20.30 -24.99
N ARG A 88 22.40 21.18 -25.03
CA ARG A 88 22.33 22.23 -26.04
C ARG A 88 23.57 23.10 -25.83
N THR A 89 24.59 22.91 -26.64
CA THR A 89 25.67 23.87 -26.79
C THR A 89 25.01 25.15 -27.30
N ARG A 90 25.16 26.23 -26.53
CA ARG A 90 24.75 27.58 -26.91
C ARG A 90 25.58 28.07 -28.08
#